data_AF-A0A917QBZ9-F1
#
_entry.id   AF-A0A917QBZ9-F1
#
_cell.length_a   1.000
_cell.length_b   1.000
_cell.length_c   1.000
_cell.angle_alpha   90.00
_cell.angle_beta   90.00
_cell.angle_gamma   90.00
#
_symmetry.space_group_name_H-M   'P 1'
#
loop_
_entity.id
_entity.type
_entity.pdbx_description
1 polymer ?
#
loop_
_entity_poly.entity_id
_entity_poly.type
_entity_poly.pdbx_seq_one_letter_code
_entity_poly.pdbx_strand_id
1 'polypeptide(L)'
;MLGQCLPERILGALELLVADLAVPAAPNVVALLPKPQDDRAVMFSYIAGGSEITSAVDRLMRLRPGAVELVSAMTARFSEHPDVVTQLRSTQTSGRSLDEAGVAAEHGGAYLALGVAVAAIVLRSLGECDDPTRVIGAGLIAACPLLREAPMPAAYAAAHLAKVREQYLYPRYSSGTVRAIDHQFALTETEFLATADFSENGLVAVVPGGIAVRTGRPDGIVSVRVVVFDKPPVDIESVHWDEVVEVSWTADRGLASVIGAIPSPGHGGFGSMDEQTPPWAGTYRVRVHATGRDDAHGQESYQLTVWQAPLAETQVHKRTDRLGHLLRGEAEPVPVANPEDAYRWVEQSAISEAATITLVAISDLDTVLRAFGADPALPQKIDALEERAMSGGDPWVTVVPLNNAVLAVEDNGFRGSQMPELEALSRGTRVASLFWNVNGVTQLSFATEGRVIAAFELGEPQHDPALGPVLSGLDFDDYRHRIAKGLVALERFTGVAFGKSDFARMGATGVGFAIPS
;
A
#
# COMPACT_ATOMS: atom_id res chain seq x y z
N MET A 1 8.61 19.29 -6.36
CA MET A 1 8.83 20.75 -6.17
C MET A 1 8.81 21.45 -7.53
N LEU A 2 7.64 21.83 -8.03
CA LEU A 2 7.54 22.86 -9.09
C LEU A 2 7.47 24.19 -8.32
N GLY A 3 8.61 24.89 -8.26
CA GLY A 3 8.84 26.00 -7.34
C GLY A 3 7.87 27.16 -7.51
N GLN A 4 7.79 28.00 -6.47
CA GLN A 4 6.94 29.18 -6.26
C GLN A 4 6.97 30.27 -7.38
N CYS A 5 7.55 30.01 -8.56
CA CYS A 5 7.76 30.97 -9.65
C CYS A 5 7.12 30.59 -11.00
N LEU A 6 6.18 29.63 -11.06
CA LEU A 6 5.56 29.20 -12.33
C LEU A 6 4.79 30.33 -13.04
N PRO A 7 3.91 31.11 -12.36
CA PRO A 7 3.24 32.24 -12.97
C PRO A 7 4.21 33.28 -13.53
N GLU A 8 5.29 33.59 -12.82
CA GLU A 8 6.30 34.59 -13.19
C GLU A 8 7.08 34.17 -14.44
N ARG A 9 7.36 32.86 -14.58
CA ARG A 9 7.99 32.33 -15.80
C ARG A 9 7.06 32.42 -17.00
N ILE A 10 5.75 32.22 -16.80
CA ILE A 10 4.75 32.38 -17.87
C ILE A 10 4.62 33.87 -18.24
N LEU A 11 4.60 34.76 -17.24
CA LEU A 11 4.62 36.21 -17.46
C LEU A 11 5.80 36.62 -18.34
N GLY A 12 7.03 36.30 -17.92
CA GLY A 12 8.24 36.67 -18.66
C GLY A 12 8.32 36.04 -20.06
N ALA A 13 7.67 34.89 -20.30
CA ALA A 13 7.63 34.27 -21.62
C ALA A 13 6.61 34.93 -22.58
N LEU A 14 5.54 35.53 -22.05
CA LEU A 14 4.41 36.02 -22.84
C LEU A 14 4.28 37.54 -22.90
N GLU A 15 4.89 38.29 -21.97
CA GLU A 15 4.68 39.73 -21.79
C GLU A 15 4.82 40.53 -23.09
N LEU A 16 5.92 40.33 -23.84
CA LEU A 16 6.16 41.02 -25.11
C LEU A 16 5.16 40.63 -26.19
N LEU A 17 4.84 39.34 -26.30
CA LEU A 17 3.90 38.85 -27.31
C LEU A 17 2.47 39.35 -27.05
N VAL A 18 2.08 39.44 -25.78
CA VAL A 18 0.75 39.91 -25.37
C VAL A 18 0.62 41.41 -25.56
N ALA A 19 1.67 42.18 -25.30
CA ALA A 19 1.70 43.61 -25.57
C ALA A 19 1.40 43.90 -27.06
N ASP A 20 2.06 43.16 -27.96
CA ASP A 20 1.94 43.32 -29.41
C ASP A 20 0.74 42.56 -30.03
N LEU A 21 -0.04 41.83 -29.23
CA LEU A 21 -1.13 40.99 -29.75
C LEU A 21 -2.26 41.83 -30.35
N ALA A 22 -2.38 41.79 -31.68
CA ALA A 22 -3.49 42.41 -32.40
C ALA A 22 -4.77 41.59 -32.19
N VAL A 23 -5.78 42.17 -31.53
CA VAL A 23 -7.09 41.54 -31.34
C VAL A 23 -8.21 42.45 -31.85
N PRO A 24 -9.31 41.88 -32.38
CA PRO A 24 -10.43 42.65 -32.89
C PRO A 24 -11.13 43.42 -31.76
N ALA A 25 -11.63 44.62 -32.07
CA ALA A 25 -12.47 45.36 -31.15
C ALA A 25 -13.83 44.66 -30.98
N ALA A 26 -14.23 44.41 -29.73
CA ALA A 26 -15.51 43.77 -29.42
C ALA A 26 -16.37 44.71 -28.54
N PRO A 27 -16.88 45.84 -29.10
CA PRO A 27 -17.54 46.90 -28.32
C PRO A 27 -18.79 46.42 -27.57
N ASN A 28 -19.44 45.35 -28.06
CA ASN A 28 -20.61 44.76 -27.41
C ASN A 28 -20.28 44.02 -26.10
N VAL A 29 -19.01 43.72 -25.83
CA VAL A 29 -18.55 43.06 -24.58
C VAL A 29 -18.67 44.03 -23.40
N VAL A 30 -18.49 45.34 -23.63
CA VAL A 30 -18.61 46.38 -22.59
C VAL A 30 -20.01 46.44 -21.98
N ALA A 31 -21.03 46.13 -22.78
CA ALA A 31 -22.42 46.13 -22.35
C ALA A 31 -22.76 44.94 -21.41
N LEU A 32 -21.88 43.94 -21.30
CA LEU A 32 -22.08 42.75 -20.47
C LEU A 32 -21.62 42.94 -19.01
N LEU A 33 -20.95 44.05 -18.69
CA LEU A 33 -20.47 44.35 -17.34
C LEU A 33 -21.13 45.60 -16.75
N PRO A 34 -21.27 45.65 -15.42
CA PRO A 34 -21.69 46.87 -14.74
C PRO A 34 -20.71 48.02 -15.01
N LYS A 35 -21.23 49.26 -15.03
CA LYS A 35 -20.41 50.46 -15.22
C LYS A 35 -19.30 50.54 -14.16
N PRO A 36 -18.15 51.15 -14.50
CA PRO A 36 -17.08 51.48 -13.54
C PRO A 36 -17.64 52.07 -12.24
N GLN A 37 -17.13 51.65 -11.08
CA GLN A 37 -17.34 52.40 -9.86
C GLN A 37 -16.46 53.66 -9.91
N ASP A 38 -17.01 54.76 -10.43
CA ASP A 38 -16.39 56.07 -10.29
C ASP A 38 -16.55 56.54 -8.81
N ASP A 39 -15.49 57.13 -8.27
CA ASP A 39 -15.41 57.83 -6.96
C ASP A 39 -15.08 57.09 -5.66
N ARG A 40 -14.23 56.05 -5.67
CA ARG A 40 -13.46 55.71 -4.45
C ARG A 40 -11.96 55.58 -4.74
N ALA A 41 -11.18 56.48 -4.13
CA ALA A 41 -9.74 56.33 -4.02
C ALA A 41 -9.42 55.02 -3.27
N VAL A 42 -9.05 53.98 -4.00
CA VAL A 42 -8.64 52.69 -3.44
C VAL A 42 -7.19 52.80 -2.99
N MET A 43 -6.93 52.72 -1.68
CA MET A 43 -5.57 52.68 -1.14
C MET A 43 -4.99 51.27 -1.36
N PHE A 44 -3.82 51.18 -2.00
CA PHE A 44 -3.13 49.91 -2.27
C PHE A 44 -2.15 49.59 -1.13
N SER A 45 -2.35 48.47 -0.44
CA SER A 45 -1.36 47.91 0.49
C SER A 45 -0.69 46.71 -0.16
N TYR A 46 0.63 46.77 -0.33
CA TYR A 46 1.44 45.66 -0.86
C TYR A 46 1.95 44.81 0.29
N ILE A 47 1.73 43.50 0.23
CA ILE A 47 2.50 42.55 1.03
C ILE A 47 3.75 42.23 0.20
N ALA A 48 4.93 42.60 0.70
CA ALA A 48 6.19 42.30 0.04
C ALA A 48 6.37 40.77 -0.07
N GLY A 49 6.59 40.26 -1.29
CA GLY A 49 6.82 38.83 -1.57
C GLY A 49 5.71 38.08 -2.32
N GLY A 50 4.63 38.75 -2.74
CA GLY A 50 3.56 38.15 -3.56
C GLY A 50 3.85 38.19 -5.08
N SER A 51 3.22 37.28 -5.83
CA SER A 51 3.28 37.22 -7.30
C SER A 51 2.78 38.50 -7.95
N GLU A 52 3.49 38.97 -8.99
CA GLU A 52 3.12 40.15 -9.78
C GLU A 52 1.77 39.95 -10.50
N ILE A 53 1.56 38.73 -11.03
CA ILE A 53 0.29 38.31 -11.64
C ILE A 53 -0.85 38.40 -10.64
N THR A 54 -0.71 37.82 -9.45
CA THR A 54 -1.76 37.85 -8.43
C THR A 54 -2.11 39.29 -8.05
N SER A 55 -1.10 40.13 -7.86
CA SER A 55 -1.30 41.55 -7.53
C SER A 55 -1.99 42.33 -8.65
N ALA A 56 -1.72 42.01 -9.92
CA ALA A 56 -2.38 42.64 -11.07
C ALA A 56 -3.84 42.19 -11.21
N VAL A 57 -4.12 40.90 -11.05
CA VAL A 57 -5.49 40.36 -11.10
C VAL A 57 -6.34 40.90 -9.94
N ASP A 58 -5.81 40.94 -8.72
CA ASP A 58 -6.54 41.48 -7.56
C ASP A 58 -6.91 42.95 -7.73
N ARG A 59 -6.09 43.71 -8.45
CA ARG A 59 -6.40 45.10 -8.82
C ARG A 59 -7.47 45.14 -9.89
N LEU A 60 -7.37 44.30 -10.92
CA LEU A 60 -8.38 44.19 -11.98
C LEU A 60 -9.76 43.85 -11.41
N MET A 61 -9.87 42.85 -10.55
CA MET A 61 -11.15 42.44 -9.93
C MET A 61 -11.78 43.56 -9.09
N ARG A 62 -10.96 44.42 -8.48
CA ARG A 62 -11.43 45.59 -7.71
C ARG A 62 -11.85 46.76 -8.60
N LEU A 63 -11.13 47.03 -9.69
CA LEU A 63 -11.40 48.14 -10.61
C LEU A 63 -12.54 47.83 -11.59
N ARG A 64 -12.69 46.56 -11.97
CA ARG A 64 -13.70 46.04 -12.90
C ARG A 64 -14.27 44.72 -12.37
N PRO A 65 -15.13 44.75 -11.34
CA PRO A 65 -15.81 43.55 -10.86
C PRO A 65 -16.55 42.83 -11.99
N GLY A 66 -16.38 41.51 -12.10
CA GLY A 66 -16.96 40.70 -13.17
C GLY A 66 -16.08 40.52 -14.40
N ALA A 67 -14.97 41.26 -14.55
CA ALA A 67 -14.12 41.16 -15.75
C ALA A 67 -13.44 39.79 -15.88
N VAL A 68 -12.91 39.24 -14.77
CA VAL A 68 -12.26 37.92 -14.78
C VAL A 68 -13.29 36.83 -15.01
N GLU A 69 -14.47 36.95 -14.38
CA GLU A 69 -15.59 36.02 -14.56
C GLU A 69 -16.09 36.01 -16.01
N LEU A 70 -16.15 37.17 -16.66
CA LEU A 70 -16.50 37.28 -18.06
C LEU A 70 -15.44 36.63 -18.96
N VAL A 71 -14.15 36.86 -18.68
CA VAL A 71 -13.06 36.18 -19.39
C VAL A 71 -13.18 34.66 -19.25
N SER A 72 -13.41 34.15 -18.04
CA SER A 72 -13.60 32.71 -17.78
C SER A 72 -14.83 32.16 -18.52
N ALA A 73 -15.97 32.85 -18.45
CA ALA A 73 -17.20 32.42 -19.12
C ALA A 73 -17.08 32.41 -20.65
N MET A 74 -16.46 33.44 -21.23
CA MET A 74 -16.21 33.50 -22.67
C MET A 74 -15.18 32.46 -23.10
N THR A 75 -14.13 32.24 -22.33
CA THR A 75 -13.11 31.21 -22.60
C THR A 75 -13.72 29.81 -22.61
N ALA A 76 -14.57 29.49 -21.63
CA ALA A 76 -15.32 28.23 -21.60
C ALA A 76 -16.21 28.08 -22.84
N ARG A 77 -17.01 29.12 -23.16
CA ARG A 77 -17.90 29.11 -24.33
C ARG A 77 -17.12 28.97 -25.66
N PHE A 78 -15.98 29.62 -25.80
CA PHE A 78 -15.15 29.48 -26.99
C PHE A 78 -14.47 28.11 -27.07
N SER A 79 -14.11 27.51 -25.93
CA SER A 79 -13.51 26.16 -25.93
C SER A 79 -14.44 25.08 -26.48
N GLU A 80 -15.75 25.34 -26.51
CA GLU A 80 -16.78 24.46 -27.09
C GLU A 80 -17.14 24.82 -28.53
N HIS A 81 -16.67 25.96 -29.05
CA HIS A 81 -17.02 26.43 -30.39
C HIS A 81 -16.35 25.55 -31.46
N PRO A 82 -17.08 25.05 -32.49
CA PRO A 82 -16.54 24.08 -33.47
C PRO A 82 -15.20 24.47 -34.12
N ASP A 83 -15.06 25.74 -34.49
CA ASP A 83 -13.83 26.26 -35.11
C ASP A 83 -12.63 26.31 -34.15
N VAL A 84 -12.89 26.55 -32.86
CA VAL A 84 -11.86 26.62 -31.81
C VAL A 84 -11.51 25.22 -31.31
N VAL A 85 -12.51 24.35 -31.12
CA VAL A 85 -12.31 22.93 -30.78
C VAL A 85 -11.39 22.26 -31.80
N THR A 86 -11.56 22.58 -33.09
CA THR A 86 -10.69 22.07 -34.16
C THR A 86 -9.25 22.52 -33.93
N GLN A 87 -9.01 23.77 -33.57
CA GLN A 87 -7.67 24.30 -33.27
C GLN A 87 -7.05 23.74 -31.99
N LEU A 88 -7.85 23.58 -30.93
CA LEU A 88 -7.43 22.96 -29.66
C LEU A 88 -7.05 21.48 -29.86
N ARG A 89 -7.64 20.81 -30.87
CA ARG A 89 -7.35 19.41 -31.23
C ARG A 89 -6.26 19.29 -32.31
N SER A 90 -6.12 20.27 -33.21
CA SER A 90 -5.22 20.22 -34.39
C SER A 90 -3.77 20.57 -34.09
N THR A 91 -3.42 20.98 -32.86
CA THR A 91 -2.01 21.13 -32.46
C THR A 91 -1.20 19.83 -32.61
N GLN A 92 -1.86 18.69 -32.83
CA GLN A 92 -1.26 17.39 -33.15
C GLN A 92 -0.65 17.26 -34.57
N THR A 93 -0.79 18.26 -35.47
CA THR A 93 -0.49 18.08 -36.91
C THR A 93 0.88 18.55 -37.36
N SER A 94 1.74 19.03 -36.46
CA SER A 94 3.06 19.59 -36.81
C SER A 94 4.09 18.54 -37.24
N GLY A 95 3.72 17.33 -37.67
CA GLY A 95 4.62 16.29 -38.21
C GLY A 95 5.82 15.90 -37.34
N ARG A 96 5.89 16.40 -36.10
CA ARG A 96 7.00 16.31 -35.18
C ARG A 96 6.61 15.28 -34.14
N SER A 97 7.37 14.19 -34.05
CA SER A 97 7.23 13.23 -32.95
C SER A 97 7.64 13.95 -31.67
N LEU A 98 6.68 14.28 -30.82
CA LEU A 98 6.92 14.85 -29.50
C LEU A 98 7.02 13.74 -28.46
N ASP A 99 7.89 13.95 -27.48
CA ASP A 99 7.89 13.15 -26.27
C ASP A 99 6.66 13.49 -25.41
N GLU A 100 6.46 12.75 -24.32
CA GLU A 100 5.31 12.93 -23.42
C GLU A 100 5.19 14.39 -22.94
N ALA A 101 6.32 15.01 -22.58
CA ALA A 101 6.38 16.39 -22.10
C ALA A 101 6.00 17.39 -23.20
N GLY A 102 6.45 17.18 -24.44
CA GLY A 102 6.10 18.00 -25.59
C GLY A 102 4.60 17.96 -25.90
N VAL A 103 3.98 16.77 -25.89
CA VAL A 103 2.53 16.64 -26.13
C VAL A 103 1.73 17.35 -25.03
N ALA A 104 2.12 17.17 -23.76
CA ALA A 104 1.47 17.86 -22.64
C ALA A 104 1.65 19.39 -22.72
N ALA A 105 2.83 19.86 -23.13
CA ALA A 105 3.14 21.28 -23.29
C ALA A 105 2.34 21.92 -24.42
N GLU A 106 2.21 21.27 -25.59
CA GLU A 106 1.39 21.78 -26.68
C GLU A 106 -0.10 21.83 -26.31
N HIS A 107 -0.58 20.79 -25.62
CA HIS A 107 -1.96 20.75 -25.13
C HIS A 107 -2.24 21.89 -24.15
N GLY A 108 -1.42 22.02 -23.09
CA GLY A 108 -1.56 23.12 -22.13
C GLY A 108 -1.37 24.50 -22.77
N GLY A 109 -0.45 24.62 -23.73
CA GLY A 109 -0.20 25.83 -24.49
C GLY A 109 -1.40 26.29 -25.31
N ALA A 110 -2.16 25.37 -25.91
CA ALA A 110 -3.36 25.71 -26.68
C ALA A 110 -4.47 26.31 -25.81
N TYR A 111 -4.73 25.72 -24.63
CA TYR A 111 -5.70 26.25 -23.67
C TYR A 111 -5.25 27.57 -23.05
N LEU A 112 -3.95 27.70 -22.76
CA LEU A 112 -3.39 28.96 -22.29
C LEU A 112 -3.52 30.06 -23.34
N ALA A 113 -3.21 29.76 -24.61
CA ALA A 113 -3.35 30.70 -25.71
C ALA A 113 -4.81 31.16 -25.89
N LEU A 114 -5.77 30.25 -25.79
CA LEU A 114 -7.20 30.59 -25.81
C LEU A 114 -7.56 31.56 -24.68
N GLY A 115 -7.19 31.23 -23.43
CA GLY A 115 -7.47 32.09 -22.27
C GLY A 115 -6.84 33.48 -22.39
N VAL A 116 -5.58 33.55 -22.84
CA VAL A 116 -4.86 34.82 -23.04
C VAL A 116 -5.49 35.64 -24.18
N ALA A 117 -5.88 35.01 -25.29
CA ALA A 117 -6.52 35.70 -26.41
C ALA A 117 -7.88 36.28 -26.02
N VAL A 118 -8.70 35.51 -25.29
CA VAL A 118 -10.00 35.98 -24.78
C VAL A 118 -9.80 37.09 -23.76
N ALA A 119 -8.86 36.94 -22.83
CA ALA A 119 -8.50 37.99 -21.87
C ALA A 119 -8.08 39.29 -22.58
N ALA A 120 -7.26 39.19 -23.63
CA ALA A 120 -6.83 40.35 -24.41
C ALA A 120 -8.01 41.05 -25.09
N ILE A 121 -8.94 40.31 -25.70
CA ILE A 121 -10.13 40.86 -26.35
C ILE A 121 -11.04 41.58 -25.35
N VAL A 122 -11.34 40.91 -24.23
CA VAL A 122 -12.24 41.44 -23.20
C VAL A 122 -11.62 42.68 -22.55
N LEU A 123 -10.36 42.60 -22.09
CA LEU A 123 -9.71 43.71 -21.39
C LEU A 123 -9.43 44.90 -22.31
N ARG A 124 -9.08 44.69 -23.59
CA ARG A 124 -9.01 45.78 -24.58
C ARG A 124 -10.35 46.46 -24.80
N SER A 125 -11.43 45.68 -24.87
CA SER A 125 -12.77 46.25 -25.03
C SER A 125 -13.18 47.08 -23.80
N LEU A 126 -12.68 46.74 -22.61
CA LEU A 126 -12.92 47.47 -21.36
C LEU A 126 -11.96 48.64 -21.10
N GLY A 127 -10.98 48.87 -21.99
CA GLY A 127 -9.95 49.91 -21.82
C GLY A 127 -8.86 49.57 -20.80
N GLU A 128 -8.67 48.28 -20.47
CA GLU A 128 -7.75 47.77 -19.45
C GLU A 128 -6.56 47.00 -20.07
N CYS A 129 -6.09 47.40 -21.25
CA CYS A 129 -5.17 46.60 -22.06
C CYS A 129 -3.68 46.89 -21.93
N ASP A 130 -3.30 47.93 -21.21
CA ASP A 130 -1.91 48.42 -21.20
C ASP A 130 -0.99 47.62 -20.29
N ASP A 131 -1.53 46.60 -19.61
CA ASP A 131 -0.84 45.79 -18.60
C ASP A 131 -0.92 44.30 -18.99
N PRO A 132 0.12 43.77 -19.69
CA PRO A 132 0.19 42.36 -20.07
C PRO A 132 0.04 41.41 -18.88
N THR A 133 0.44 41.83 -17.68
CA THR A 133 0.32 41.04 -16.45
C THR A 133 -1.15 40.75 -16.11
N ARG A 134 -2.08 41.69 -16.36
CA ARG A 134 -3.52 41.48 -16.17
C ARG A 134 -4.10 40.51 -17.18
N VAL A 135 -3.69 40.65 -18.44
CA VAL A 135 -4.14 39.79 -19.55
C VAL A 135 -3.68 38.35 -19.32
N ILE A 136 -2.40 38.15 -19.00
CA ILE A 136 -1.83 36.83 -18.75
C ILE A 136 -2.44 36.21 -17.48
N GLY A 137 -2.59 37.01 -16.42
CA GLY A 137 -3.21 36.54 -15.16
C GLY A 137 -4.67 36.12 -15.32
N ALA A 138 -5.50 36.94 -15.96
CA ALA A 138 -6.89 36.59 -16.23
C ALA A 138 -7.00 35.39 -17.18
N GLY A 139 -6.13 35.30 -18.19
CA GLY A 139 -6.06 34.16 -19.10
C GLY A 139 -5.69 32.85 -18.40
N LEU A 140 -4.73 32.88 -17.47
CA LEU A 140 -4.35 31.72 -16.65
C LEU A 140 -5.50 31.24 -15.77
N ILE A 141 -6.20 32.16 -15.10
CA ILE A 141 -7.37 31.84 -14.27
C ILE A 141 -8.49 31.19 -15.11
N ALA A 142 -8.69 31.65 -16.35
CA ALA A 142 -9.67 31.08 -17.25
C ALA A 142 -9.27 29.71 -17.84
N ALA A 143 -7.98 29.51 -18.16
CA ALA A 143 -7.51 28.28 -18.80
C ALA A 143 -7.37 27.10 -17.82
N CYS A 144 -6.97 27.34 -16.57
CA CYS A 144 -6.67 26.29 -15.58
C CYS A 144 -7.85 25.33 -15.30
N PRO A 145 -9.10 25.80 -15.07
CA PRO A 145 -10.24 24.90 -14.87
C PRO A 145 -10.53 24.06 -16.11
N LEU A 146 -10.48 24.66 -17.31
CA LEU A 146 -10.72 23.95 -18.57
C LEU A 146 -9.67 22.86 -18.81
N LEU A 147 -8.39 23.16 -18.59
CA LEU A 147 -7.31 22.20 -18.79
C LEU A 147 -7.42 21.02 -17.81
N ARG A 148 -7.95 21.23 -16.61
CA ARG A 148 -8.16 20.16 -15.62
C ARG A 148 -9.27 19.19 -16.04
N GLU A 149 -10.27 19.68 -16.75
CA GLU A 149 -11.40 18.88 -17.24
C GLU A 149 -11.18 18.33 -18.65
N ALA A 150 -10.24 18.92 -19.41
CA ALA A 150 -9.92 18.51 -20.76
C ALA A 150 -9.24 17.12 -20.79
N PRO A 151 -9.71 16.19 -21.63
CA PRO A 151 -9.01 14.92 -21.82
C PRO A 151 -7.68 15.16 -22.54
N MET A 152 -6.64 14.44 -22.10
CA MET A 152 -5.34 14.48 -22.76
C MET A 152 -5.45 14.08 -24.25
N PRO A 153 -4.63 14.67 -25.14
CA PRO A 153 -4.58 14.30 -26.54
C PRO A 153 -4.37 12.79 -26.76
N ALA A 154 -4.94 12.22 -27.81
CA ALA A 154 -4.74 10.81 -28.16
C ALA A 154 -3.25 10.43 -28.32
N ALA A 155 -2.42 11.35 -28.81
CA ALA A 155 -0.98 11.18 -28.94
C ALA A 155 -0.24 11.04 -27.59
N TYR A 156 -0.80 11.57 -26.50
CA TYR A 156 -0.17 11.53 -25.18
C TYR A 156 -0.01 10.09 -24.69
N ALA A 157 -1.04 9.25 -24.87
CA ALA A 157 -0.98 7.84 -24.47
C ALA A 157 0.15 7.07 -25.19
N ALA A 158 0.38 7.37 -26.48
CA ALA A 158 1.47 6.77 -27.24
C ALA A 158 2.85 7.29 -26.81
N ALA A 159 2.98 8.59 -26.56
CA ALA A 159 4.22 9.21 -26.09
C ALA A 159 4.60 8.75 -24.67
N HIS A 160 3.61 8.63 -23.77
CA HIS A 160 3.77 8.05 -22.44
C HIS A 160 4.27 6.59 -22.55
N LEU A 161 3.61 5.77 -23.37
CA LEU A 161 4.04 4.38 -23.58
C LEU A 161 5.48 4.29 -24.12
N ALA A 162 5.86 5.16 -25.06
CA ALA A 162 7.22 5.19 -25.61
C ALA A 162 8.26 5.52 -24.52
N LYS A 163 7.98 6.51 -23.68
CA LYS A 163 8.84 6.85 -22.53
C LYS A 163 8.94 5.69 -21.53
N VAL A 164 7.82 5.07 -21.18
CA VAL A 164 7.81 3.90 -20.27
C VAL A 164 8.69 2.78 -20.85
N ARG A 165 8.60 2.51 -22.15
CA ARG A 165 9.44 1.51 -22.84
C ARG A 165 10.92 1.85 -22.79
N GLU A 166 11.29 3.12 -22.99
CA GLU A 166 12.68 3.58 -22.94
C GLU A 166 13.29 3.44 -21.54
N GLN A 167 12.48 3.68 -20.50
CA GLN A 167 12.92 3.68 -19.11
C GLN A 167 12.77 2.32 -18.42
N TYR A 168 12.22 1.31 -19.10
CA TYR A 168 11.92 0.02 -18.50
C TYR A 168 13.21 -0.78 -18.23
N LEU A 169 13.40 -1.19 -16.97
CA LEU A 169 14.55 -1.97 -16.53
C LEU A 169 14.10 -3.28 -15.88
N TYR A 170 14.90 -4.34 -16.10
CA TYR A 170 14.76 -5.64 -15.46
C TYR A 170 15.86 -5.86 -14.41
N PRO A 171 15.62 -6.70 -13.38
CA PRO A 171 14.30 -7.19 -12.96
C PRO A 171 13.49 -6.08 -12.29
N ARG A 172 12.15 -6.20 -12.33
CA ARG A 172 11.25 -5.29 -11.62
C ARG A 172 10.56 -6.04 -10.48
N TYR A 173 10.56 -5.41 -9.31
CA TYR A 173 9.88 -5.92 -8.12
C TYR A 173 8.83 -4.92 -7.67
N SER A 174 7.64 -5.42 -7.41
CA SER A 174 6.58 -4.64 -6.78
C SER A 174 5.83 -5.51 -5.78
N SER A 175 5.32 -4.87 -4.75
CA SER A 175 4.46 -5.48 -3.76
C SER A 175 3.35 -4.52 -3.42
N GLY A 176 2.15 -5.04 -3.27
CA GLY A 176 0.99 -4.27 -2.88
C GLY A 176 -0.09 -5.17 -2.33
N THR A 177 -1.27 -4.59 -2.16
CA THR A 177 -2.45 -5.33 -1.78
C THR A 177 -3.54 -5.09 -2.81
N VAL A 178 -4.33 -6.13 -3.06
CA VAL A 178 -5.49 -6.08 -3.95
C VAL A 178 -6.70 -6.56 -3.18
N ARG A 179 -7.86 -5.95 -3.48
CA ARG A 179 -9.13 -6.39 -2.90
C ARG A 179 -9.73 -7.47 -3.81
N ALA A 180 -9.65 -8.72 -3.38
CA ALA A 180 -10.34 -9.81 -4.04
C ALA A 180 -11.86 -9.64 -3.90
N ILE A 181 -12.58 -10.03 -4.95
CA ILE A 181 -14.04 -10.04 -5.04
C ILE A 181 -14.50 -11.34 -5.69
N ASP A 182 -15.59 -11.93 -5.20
CA ASP A 182 -16.10 -13.22 -5.69
C ASP A 182 -15.02 -14.31 -5.81
N HIS A 183 -14.08 -14.31 -4.86
CA HIS A 183 -12.90 -15.16 -4.80
C HIS A 183 -11.88 -14.95 -5.95
N GLN A 184 -11.75 -13.74 -6.48
CA GLN A 184 -10.77 -13.48 -7.54
C GLN A 184 -10.18 -12.08 -7.52
N PHE A 185 -8.96 -12.00 -8.04
CA PHE A 185 -8.33 -10.79 -8.57
C PHE A 185 -7.68 -11.13 -9.93
N ALA A 186 -7.29 -10.14 -10.71
CA ALA A 186 -6.69 -10.36 -12.03
C ALA A 186 -5.38 -9.60 -12.21
N LEU A 187 -4.52 -10.12 -13.09
CA LEU A 187 -3.43 -9.38 -13.72
C LEU A 187 -3.80 -9.25 -15.21
N THR A 188 -4.29 -8.09 -15.64
CA THR A 188 -4.85 -7.94 -17.00
C THR A 188 -4.70 -6.52 -17.56
N GLU A 189 -4.72 -6.41 -18.89
CA GLU A 189 -4.78 -5.16 -19.66
C GLU A 189 -6.22 -4.62 -19.81
N THR A 190 -7.21 -5.44 -19.47
CA THR A 190 -8.64 -5.16 -19.67
C THR A 190 -9.35 -4.91 -18.34
N GLU A 191 -10.64 -4.58 -18.39
CA GLU A 191 -11.47 -4.52 -17.19
C GLU A 191 -11.62 -5.90 -16.54
N PHE A 192 -11.81 -5.91 -15.22
CA PHE A 192 -11.96 -7.12 -14.44
C PHE A 192 -13.26 -7.87 -14.82
N LEU A 193 -13.12 -9.08 -15.37
CA LEU A 193 -14.26 -9.95 -15.66
C LEU A 193 -14.50 -10.91 -14.47
N ALA A 194 -15.69 -10.84 -13.89
CA ALA A 194 -16.06 -11.54 -12.65
C ALA A 194 -16.24 -13.08 -12.79
N THR A 195 -16.00 -13.66 -13.97
CA THR A 195 -16.25 -15.10 -14.20
C THR A 195 -15.09 -15.74 -14.95
N ALA A 196 -14.16 -16.32 -14.19
CA ALA A 196 -13.10 -17.18 -14.71
C ALA A 196 -13.34 -18.65 -14.33
N ASP A 197 -12.99 -19.58 -15.22
CA ASP A 197 -13.05 -21.01 -14.95
C ASP A 197 -11.69 -21.51 -14.44
N PHE A 198 -11.68 -22.00 -13.20
CA PHE A 198 -10.49 -22.50 -12.53
C PHE A 198 -10.41 -24.02 -12.50
N SER A 199 -11.30 -24.75 -13.17
CA SER A 199 -11.36 -26.22 -13.06
C SER A 199 -10.11 -26.93 -13.60
N GLU A 200 -9.30 -26.28 -14.46
CA GLU A 200 -8.10 -26.88 -15.05
C GLU A 200 -7.00 -27.14 -14.01
N ASN A 201 -6.72 -26.15 -13.14
CA ASN A 201 -5.61 -26.21 -12.20
C ASN A 201 -5.96 -25.73 -10.79
N GLY A 202 -7.12 -25.08 -10.58
CA GLY A 202 -7.61 -24.63 -9.28
C GLY A 202 -7.00 -23.32 -8.75
N LEU A 203 -6.06 -22.69 -9.47
CA LEU A 203 -5.37 -21.47 -9.03
C LEU A 203 -5.49 -20.30 -10.00
N VAL A 204 -5.21 -20.51 -11.28
CA VAL A 204 -5.10 -19.43 -12.27
C VAL A 204 -5.84 -19.80 -13.54
N ALA A 205 -6.52 -18.83 -14.13
CA ALA A 205 -7.22 -18.97 -15.40
C ALA A 205 -6.73 -17.89 -16.36
N VAL A 206 -6.58 -18.24 -17.64
CA VAL A 206 -6.25 -17.26 -18.68
C VAL A 206 -7.53 -16.51 -19.07
N VAL A 207 -7.47 -15.18 -19.09
CA VAL A 207 -8.58 -14.30 -19.47
C VAL A 207 -8.14 -13.33 -20.58
N PRO A 208 -9.07 -12.65 -21.28
CA PRO A 208 -8.68 -11.68 -22.30
C PRO A 208 -7.72 -10.60 -21.75
N GLY A 209 -6.53 -10.52 -22.34
CA GLY A 209 -5.49 -9.56 -21.95
C GLY A 209 -4.73 -9.90 -20.65
N GLY A 210 -4.88 -11.11 -20.10
CA GLY A 210 -4.24 -11.42 -18.82
C GLY A 210 -4.55 -12.78 -18.20
N ILE A 211 -4.50 -12.81 -16.87
CA ILE A 211 -4.89 -13.94 -16.03
C ILE A 211 -5.82 -13.50 -14.90
N ALA A 212 -6.70 -14.39 -14.47
CA ALA A 212 -7.41 -14.30 -13.20
C ALA A 212 -6.81 -15.29 -12.20
N VAL A 213 -6.78 -14.92 -10.92
CA VAL A 213 -6.23 -15.74 -9.83
C VAL A 213 -7.33 -15.99 -8.82
N ARG A 214 -7.50 -17.26 -8.42
CA ARG A 214 -8.50 -17.72 -7.47
C ARG A 214 -8.01 -17.60 -6.04
N THR A 215 -8.81 -16.91 -5.23
CA THR A 215 -8.58 -16.74 -3.79
C THR A 215 -9.41 -17.69 -2.92
N GLY A 216 -8.89 -17.99 -1.74
CA GLY A 216 -9.62 -18.73 -0.70
C GLY A 216 -10.73 -17.90 -0.07
N ARG A 217 -10.54 -16.59 -0.01
CA ARG A 217 -11.51 -15.64 0.52
C ARG A 217 -12.46 -15.12 -0.56
N PRO A 218 -13.78 -15.04 -0.31
CA PRO A 218 -14.75 -14.47 -1.25
C PRO A 218 -14.48 -12.99 -1.49
N ASP A 219 -14.38 -12.23 -0.40
CA ASP A 219 -14.08 -10.80 -0.42
C ASP A 219 -13.02 -10.52 0.63
N GLY A 220 -12.02 -9.72 0.29
CA GLY A 220 -10.98 -9.36 1.25
C GLY A 220 -9.73 -8.79 0.62
N ILE A 221 -8.83 -8.31 1.46
CA ILE A 221 -7.52 -7.82 1.04
C ILE A 221 -6.57 -9.00 1.03
N VAL A 222 -5.87 -9.19 -0.09
CA VAL A 222 -4.78 -10.17 -0.23
C VAL A 222 -3.49 -9.47 -0.64
N SER A 223 -2.37 -10.00 -0.16
CA SER A 223 -1.04 -9.48 -0.46
C SER A 223 -0.54 -10.05 -1.79
N VAL A 224 -0.08 -9.19 -2.69
CA VAL A 224 0.43 -9.60 -4.01
C VAL A 224 1.82 -9.03 -4.22
N ARG A 225 2.74 -9.91 -4.60
CA ARG A 225 4.07 -9.55 -5.10
C ARG A 225 4.14 -9.86 -6.59
N VAL A 226 4.59 -8.90 -7.40
CA VAL A 226 4.87 -9.11 -8.81
C VAL A 226 6.38 -9.01 -9.02
N VAL A 227 6.93 -10.01 -9.71
CA VAL A 227 8.36 -10.05 -10.06
C VAL A 227 8.46 -10.26 -11.55
N VAL A 228 9.18 -9.38 -12.23
CA VAL A 228 9.31 -9.43 -13.69
C VAL A 228 10.76 -9.63 -14.10
N PHE A 229 11.02 -10.68 -14.86
CA PHE A 229 12.33 -11.04 -15.38
C PHE A 229 12.41 -10.89 -16.91
N ASP A 230 13.62 -10.69 -17.41
CA ASP A 230 13.93 -10.67 -18.85
C ASP A 230 13.92 -12.09 -19.45
N LYS A 231 14.14 -13.12 -18.61
CA LYS A 231 14.28 -14.53 -18.96
C LYS A 231 13.57 -15.41 -17.93
N PRO A 232 13.25 -16.66 -18.28
CA PRO A 232 12.67 -17.61 -17.31
C PRO A 232 13.59 -17.73 -16.08
N PRO A 233 13.04 -17.62 -14.85
CA PRO A 233 13.79 -17.88 -13.63
C PRO A 233 14.24 -19.35 -13.60
N VAL A 234 15.49 -19.58 -13.22
CA VAL A 234 16.13 -20.91 -13.23
C VAL A 234 15.55 -21.82 -12.14
N ASP A 235 15.24 -21.25 -10.98
CA ASP A 235 14.73 -22.00 -9.83
C ASP A 235 13.21 -21.91 -9.69
N ILE A 236 12.61 -22.99 -9.21
CA ILE A 236 11.21 -23.06 -8.83
C ILE A 236 11.17 -23.17 -7.31
N GLU A 237 11.13 -22.01 -6.64
CA GLU A 237 10.90 -21.96 -5.20
C GLU A 237 9.48 -22.44 -4.90
N SER A 238 9.36 -23.61 -4.27
CA SER A 238 8.06 -24.27 -4.01
C SER A 238 7.88 -24.71 -2.56
N VAL A 239 8.91 -24.54 -1.72
CA VAL A 239 8.90 -25.03 -0.33
C VAL A 239 7.82 -24.31 0.48
N HIS A 240 7.79 -22.97 0.44
CA HIS A 240 6.92 -22.12 1.26
C HIS A 240 5.54 -21.80 0.65
N TRP A 241 5.25 -22.35 -0.52
CA TRP A 241 4.01 -22.11 -1.27
C TRP A 241 3.09 -23.33 -1.21
N ASP A 242 1.78 -23.16 -1.17
CA ASP A 242 0.83 -24.27 -1.13
C ASP A 242 0.43 -24.73 -2.54
N GLU A 243 0.34 -23.79 -3.48
CA GLU A 243 0.07 -24.05 -4.90
C GLU A 243 1.04 -23.24 -5.77
N VAL A 244 1.50 -23.84 -6.86
CA VAL A 244 2.39 -23.20 -7.84
C VAL A 244 1.99 -23.65 -9.23
N VAL A 245 1.49 -22.73 -10.06
CA VAL A 245 1.02 -23.00 -11.42
C VAL A 245 1.60 -21.97 -12.38
N GLU A 246 2.02 -22.42 -13.56
CA GLU A 246 2.55 -21.61 -14.64
C GLU A 246 1.61 -21.66 -15.86
N VAL A 247 1.20 -20.51 -16.37
CA VAL A 247 0.36 -20.38 -17.58
C VAL A 247 0.95 -19.36 -18.55
N SER A 248 0.55 -19.46 -19.82
CA SER A 248 0.85 -18.46 -20.83
C SER A 248 -0.37 -17.58 -21.12
N TRP A 249 -0.17 -16.29 -21.37
CA TRP A 249 -1.19 -15.41 -21.95
C TRP A 249 -0.58 -14.50 -23.02
N THR A 250 -1.44 -13.90 -23.84
CA THR A 250 -1.03 -12.91 -24.83
C THR A 250 -1.46 -11.52 -24.38
N ALA A 251 -0.48 -10.63 -24.32
CA ALA A 251 -0.62 -9.21 -24.07
C ALA A 251 -0.78 -8.48 -25.41
N ASP A 252 -1.83 -7.68 -25.55
CA ASP A 252 -2.08 -6.89 -26.76
C ASP A 252 -1.21 -5.63 -26.78
N ARG A 253 -0.99 -5.03 -25.60
CA ARG A 253 -0.21 -3.80 -25.45
C ARG A 253 1.02 -3.95 -24.55
N GLY A 254 0.95 -4.83 -23.56
CA GLY A 254 1.77 -4.81 -22.35
C GLY A 254 1.16 -3.93 -21.25
N LEU A 255 1.87 -3.80 -20.12
CA LEU A 255 1.45 -3.02 -18.95
C LEU A 255 0.14 -3.50 -18.29
N ALA A 256 -0.06 -4.81 -18.19
CA ALA A 256 -1.15 -5.39 -17.41
C ALA A 256 -1.06 -4.95 -15.93
N SER A 257 -2.21 -4.65 -15.34
CA SER A 257 -2.34 -4.17 -13.97
C SER A 257 -2.91 -5.28 -13.07
N VAL A 258 -2.50 -5.31 -11.80
CA VAL A 258 -3.17 -6.14 -10.80
C VAL A 258 -4.41 -5.40 -10.35
N ILE A 259 -5.59 -5.96 -10.62
CA ILE A 259 -6.88 -5.33 -10.35
C ILE A 259 -7.80 -6.28 -9.57
N GLY A 260 -8.62 -5.69 -8.72
CA GLY A 260 -9.68 -6.38 -7.98
C GLY A 260 -10.94 -5.51 -7.92
N ALA A 261 -11.63 -5.49 -6.78
CA ALA A 261 -12.76 -4.58 -6.59
C ALA A 261 -12.32 -3.11 -6.66
N ILE A 262 -13.13 -2.28 -7.34
CA ILE A 262 -12.93 -0.82 -7.39
C ILE A 262 -12.96 -0.27 -5.95
N PRO A 263 -11.98 0.56 -5.53
CA PRO A 263 -12.00 1.17 -4.22
C PRO A 263 -13.26 2.03 -4.02
N SER A 264 -13.94 1.88 -2.89
CA SER A 264 -15.03 2.78 -2.53
C SER A 264 -14.48 4.21 -2.31
N PRO A 265 -15.14 5.27 -2.82
CA PRO A 265 -14.70 6.64 -2.57
C PRO A 265 -14.59 6.93 -1.07
N GLY A 266 -13.47 7.49 -0.63
CA GLY A 266 -13.26 7.95 0.75
C GLY A 266 -12.56 6.98 1.69
N HIS A 267 -12.21 5.75 1.26
CA HIS A 267 -11.31 4.86 2.00
C HIS A 267 -9.97 4.80 1.26
N GLY A 268 -8.87 5.13 1.94
CA GLY A 268 -7.55 5.22 1.31
C GLY A 268 -7.13 3.94 0.60
N GLY A 269 -6.65 4.08 -0.65
CA GLY A 269 -5.52 3.35 -1.23
C GLY A 269 -5.53 1.82 -1.38
N PHE A 270 -6.59 1.08 -1.02
CA PHE A 270 -6.60 -0.37 -1.21
C PHE A 270 -7.25 -0.75 -2.54
N GLY A 271 -6.46 -1.27 -3.50
CA GLY A 271 -7.01 -2.28 -4.43
C GLY A 271 -6.53 -2.38 -5.88
N SER A 272 -5.47 -1.70 -6.34
CA SER A 272 -4.83 -2.04 -7.62
C SER A 272 -3.33 -1.75 -7.63
N MET A 273 -2.58 -2.48 -8.45
CA MET A 273 -1.19 -2.18 -8.77
C MET A 273 -1.12 -1.95 -10.28
N ASP A 274 -0.88 -0.71 -10.69
CA ASP A 274 -1.02 -0.31 -12.09
C ASP A 274 0.25 -0.64 -12.90
N GLU A 275 0.09 -1.10 -14.15
CA GLU A 275 1.17 -1.24 -15.12
C GLU A 275 2.35 -2.10 -14.62
N GLN A 276 2.04 -3.34 -14.19
CA GLN A 276 2.97 -4.24 -13.51
C GLN A 276 3.79 -5.10 -14.47
N THR A 277 3.28 -5.43 -15.65
CA THR A 277 3.99 -6.25 -16.64
C THR A 277 4.79 -5.40 -17.63
N PRO A 278 5.69 -6.00 -18.43
CA PRO A 278 6.47 -5.25 -19.40
C PRO A 278 5.60 -4.48 -20.42
N PRO A 279 6.09 -3.35 -20.95
CA PRO A 279 5.31 -2.46 -21.79
C PRO A 279 5.21 -2.89 -23.26
N TRP A 280 5.48 -4.15 -23.56
CA TRP A 280 5.49 -4.65 -24.93
C TRP A 280 4.33 -5.62 -25.13
N ALA A 281 3.78 -5.63 -26.34
CA ALA A 281 2.87 -6.68 -26.76
C ALA A 281 3.65 -7.98 -26.90
N GLY A 282 2.97 -9.12 -26.75
CA GLY A 282 3.55 -10.43 -26.99
C GLY A 282 3.03 -11.49 -26.05
N THR A 283 3.61 -12.67 -26.16
CA THR A 283 3.27 -13.78 -25.27
C THR A 283 4.15 -13.76 -24.03
N TYR A 284 3.50 -13.88 -22.89
CA TYR A 284 4.12 -13.91 -21.58
C TYR A 284 3.80 -15.23 -20.89
N ARG A 285 4.70 -15.60 -19.99
CA ARG A 285 4.53 -16.65 -19.00
C ARG A 285 4.40 -16.02 -17.63
N VAL A 286 3.48 -16.54 -16.83
CA VAL A 286 3.34 -16.19 -15.42
C VAL A 286 3.34 -17.45 -14.59
N ARG A 287 4.19 -17.49 -13.57
CA ARG A 287 4.15 -18.46 -12.50
C ARG A 287 3.48 -17.83 -11.30
N VAL A 288 2.30 -18.34 -10.96
CA VAL A 288 1.51 -17.93 -9.80
C VAL A 288 1.85 -18.87 -8.65
N HIS A 289 2.30 -18.29 -7.55
CA HIS A 289 2.45 -18.99 -6.28
C HIS A 289 1.38 -18.47 -5.32
N ALA A 290 0.77 -19.38 -4.56
CA ALA A 290 -0.24 -19.06 -3.57
C ALA A 290 0.03 -19.76 -2.25
N THR A 291 -0.30 -19.10 -1.14
CA THR A 291 -0.21 -19.67 0.21
C THR A 291 -1.34 -19.14 1.08
N GLY A 292 -1.82 -19.97 2.01
CA GLY A 292 -2.86 -19.60 2.97
C GLY A 292 -4.29 -19.59 2.43
N ARG A 293 -4.56 -20.17 1.25
CA ARG A 293 -5.90 -20.18 0.64
C ARG A 293 -6.93 -21.02 1.43
N ASP A 294 -6.46 -22.01 2.18
CA ASP A 294 -7.32 -22.82 3.07
C ASP A 294 -7.41 -22.24 4.49
N ASP A 295 -6.62 -21.21 4.82
CA ASP A 295 -6.60 -20.61 6.14
C ASP A 295 -7.60 -19.46 6.22
N ALA A 296 -8.80 -19.75 6.75
CA ALA A 296 -9.85 -18.76 6.96
C ALA A 296 -9.39 -17.57 7.83
N HIS A 297 -8.35 -17.78 8.64
CA HIS A 297 -7.94 -16.89 9.73
C HIS A 297 -6.54 -16.29 9.52
N GLY A 298 -5.67 -16.95 8.75
CA GLY A 298 -4.29 -16.53 8.45
C GLY A 298 -4.20 -15.58 7.25
N GLN A 299 -3.02 -15.07 6.93
CA GLN A 299 -2.86 -14.19 5.76
C GLN A 299 -2.74 -15.01 4.46
N GLU A 300 -3.53 -14.62 3.46
CA GLU A 300 -3.47 -15.17 2.11
C GLU A 300 -2.54 -14.29 1.26
N SER A 301 -1.56 -14.90 0.58
CA SER A 301 -0.58 -14.15 -0.21
C SER A 301 -0.19 -14.83 -1.52
N TYR A 302 0.21 -14.00 -2.48
CA TYR A 302 0.47 -14.38 -3.86
C TYR A 302 1.78 -13.82 -4.38
N GLN A 303 2.49 -14.63 -5.17
CA GLN A 303 3.61 -14.16 -6.00
C GLN A 303 3.35 -14.46 -7.47
N LEU A 304 3.35 -13.41 -8.29
CA LEU A 304 3.25 -13.47 -9.75
C LEU A 304 4.62 -13.23 -10.36
N THR A 305 5.27 -14.29 -10.84
CA THR A 305 6.55 -14.17 -11.54
C THR A 305 6.32 -14.17 -13.04
N VAL A 306 6.68 -13.08 -13.73
CA VAL A 306 6.36 -12.83 -15.15
C VAL A 306 7.64 -12.75 -15.99
N TRP A 307 7.64 -13.39 -17.16
CA TRP A 307 8.68 -13.23 -18.19
C TRP A 307 8.11 -13.43 -19.59
N GLN A 308 8.77 -12.90 -20.61
CA GLN A 308 8.36 -13.11 -21.99
C GLN A 308 8.76 -14.52 -22.45
N ALA A 309 7.84 -15.26 -23.08
CA ALA A 309 8.09 -16.61 -23.58
C ALA A 309 7.05 -17.00 -24.65
N PRO A 310 7.36 -17.96 -25.54
CA PRO A 310 6.37 -18.53 -26.45
C PRO A 310 5.16 -19.12 -25.72
N LEU A 311 4.04 -19.25 -26.43
CA LEU A 311 2.85 -19.92 -25.92
C LEU A 311 3.21 -21.38 -25.58
N ALA A 312 2.86 -21.81 -24.38
CA ALA A 312 3.10 -23.17 -23.90
C ALA A 312 1.93 -23.64 -23.03
N GLU A 313 1.82 -24.95 -22.85
CA GLU A 313 0.79 -25.56 -22.00
C GLU A 313 0.97 -25.16 -20.52
N THR A 314 -0.12 -25.23 -19.77
CA THR A 314 -0.13 -25.04 -18.31
C THR A 314 0.81 -26.04 -17.64
N GLN A 315 1.65 -25.57 -16.71
CA GLN A 315 2.50 -26.43 -15.89
C GLN A 315 2.10 -26.28 -14.42
N VAL A 316 1.79 -27.40 -13.77
CA VAL A 316 1.49 -27.43 -12.32
C VAL A 316 2.71 -27.97 -11.59
N HIS A 317 3.32 -27.15 -10.74
CA HIS A 317 4.51 -27.51 -9.97
C HIS A 317 4.16 -28.00 -8.56
N LYS A 318 3.12 -27.44 -7.94
CA LYS A 318 2.63 -27.84 -6.62
C LYS A 318 1.13 -27.60 -6.52
N ARG A 319 0.41 -28.53 -5.88
CA ARG A 319 -1.06 -28.48 -5.73
C ARG A 319 -1.57 -29.14 -4.45
N THR A 320 -1.19 -28.59 -3.30
CA THR A 320 -1.42 -29.24 -2.00
C THR A 320 -2.63 -28.72 -1.24
N ASP A 321 -3.27 -27.64 -1.67
CA ASP A 321 -4.38 -27.05 -0.92
C ASP A 321 -5.75 -27.66 -1.25
N ARG A 322 -6.66 -27.63 -0.28
CA ARG A 322 -8.00 -28.22 -0.36
C ARG A 322 -8.86 -27.47 -1.36
N LEU A 323 -8.79 -26.14 -1.38
CA LEU A 323 -9.53 -25.31 -2.33
C LEU A 323 -9.25 -25.71 -3.78
N GLY A 324 -7.99 -25.90 -4.15
CA GLY A 324 -7.60 -26.32 -5.49
C GLY A 324 -8.17 -27.69 -5.85
N HIS A 325 -8.11 -28.66 -4.92
CA HIS A 325 -8.71 -29.99 -5.12
C HIS A 325 -10.21 -29.91 -5.34
N LEU A 326 -10.93 -29.11 -4.54
CA LEU A 326 -12.37 -28.89 -4.67
C LEU A 326 -12.74 -28.32 -6.05
N LEU A 327 -11.99 -27.32 -6.52
CA LEU A 327 -12.24 -26.67 -7.81
C LEU A 327 -11.98 -27.60 -9.00
N ARG A 328 -11.04 -28.54 -8.86
CA ARG A 328 -10.74 -29.56 -9.87
C ARG A 328 -11.67 -30.79 -9.77
N GLY A 329 -12.57 -30.85 -8.79
CA GLY A 329 -13.42 -32.01 -8.53
C GLY A 329 -12.65 -33.24 -8.01
N GLU A 330 -11.47 -33.02 -7.42
CA GLU A 330 -10.61 -34.03 -6.84
C GLU A 330 -11.02 -34.32 -5.37
N ALA A 331 -10.62 -35.48 -4.85
CA ALA A 331 -10.83 -35.79 -3.44
C ALA A 331 -9.93 -34.90 -2.57
N GLU A 332 -10.51 -34.20 -1.59
CA GLU A 332 -9.76 -33.31 -0.71
C GLU A 332 -8.61 -34.03 -0.01
N PRO A 333 -7.43 -33.40 0.12
CA PRO A 333 -6.35 -33.94 0.93
C PRO A 333 -6.78 -34.00 2.39
N VAL A 334 -6.34 -35.05 3.09
CA VAL A 334 -6.61 -35.20 4.53
C VAL A 334 -5.97 -34.01 5.25
N PRO A 335 -6.73 -33.25 6.05
CA PRO A 335 -6.17 -32.15 6.83
C PRO A 335 -5.05 -32.65 7.73
N VAL A 336 -3.84 -32.15 7.52
CA VAL A 336 -2.72 -32.38 8.42
C VAL A 336 -2.85 -31.37 9.55
N ALA A 337 -3.24 -31.85 10.74
CA ALA A 337 -3.23 -31.01 11.93
C ALA A 337 -1.77 -30.71 12.29
N ASN A 338 -1.35 -29.46 12.15
CA ASN A 338 -0.01 -29.06 12.53
C ASN A 338 0.01 -28.72 14.02
N PRO A 339 1.08 -29.05 14.76
CA PRO A 339 1.16 -28.75 16.20
C PRO A 339 0.89 -27.28 16.53
N GLU A 340 1.35 -26.36 15.69
CA GLU A 340 1.22 -24.91 15.86
C GLU A 340 -0.21 -24.38 15.69
N ASP A 341 -1.14 -25.17 15.15
CA ASP A 341 -2.54 -24.77 14.95
C ASP A 341 -3.20 -24.34 16.27
N ALA A 342 -2.81 -24.96 17.39
CA ALA A 342 -3.29 -24.62 18.73
C ALA A 342 -2.90 -23.21 19.20
N TYR A 343 -1.89 -22.59 18.58
CA TYR A 343 -1.28 -21.34 19.01
C TYR A 343 -1.40 -20.18 18.02
N ARG A 344 -1.97 -20.42 16.83
CA ARG A 344 -2.19 -19.37 15.80
C ARG A 344 -3.05 -18.20 16.29
N TRP A 345 -3.84 -18.38 17.35
CA TRP A 345 -4.64 -17.31 17.94
C TRP A 345 -3.81 -16.10 18.41
N VAL A 346 -2.51 -16.28 18.69
CA VAL A 346 -1.61 -15.19 19.09
C VAL A 346 -1.44 -14.14 17.99
N GLU A 347 -1.43 -14.57 16.73
CA GLU A 347 -1.30 -13.68 15.57
C GLU A 347 -2.50 -12.75 15.39
N GLN A 348 -3.62 -13.04 16.06
CA GLN A 348 -4.86 -12.26 16.03
C GLN A 348 -5.14 -11.56 17.37
N SER A 349 -4.16 -11.55 18.27
CA SER A 349 -4.31 -10.98 19.62
C SER A 349 -3.57 -9.65 19.74
N ALA A 350 -3.80 -8.93 20.84
CA ALA A 350 -3.14 -7.64 21.11
C ALA A 350 -1.60 -7.74 21.15
N ILE A 351 -1.07 -8.93 21.46
CA ILE A 351 0.37 -9.17 21.59
C ILE A 351 1.02 -9.65 20.27
N SER A 352 0.32 -9.59 19.13
CA SER A 352 0.81 -10.15 17.87
C SER A 352 2.12 -9.52 17.39
N GLU A 353 2.34 -8.23 17.67
CA GLU A 353 3.49 -7.48 17.15
C GLU A 353 4.73 -7.56 18.05
N ALA A 354 4.55 -7.57 19.37
CA ALA A 354 5.64 -7.65 20.33
C ALA A 354 5.17 -8.21 21.67
N ALA A 355 5.85 -9.23 22.18
CA ALA A 355 5.59 -9.78 23.50
C ALA A 355 6.72 -10.68 23.99
N THR A 356 6.70 -10.96 25.29
CA THR A 356 7.35 -12.14 25.86
C THR A 356 6.31 -13.01 26.54
N ILE A 357 6.25 -14.28 26.14
CA ILE A 357 5.49 -15.31 26.84
C ILE A 357 6.47 -16.19 27.60
N THR A 358 6.32 -16.28 28.92
CA THR A 358 7.12 -17.16 29.78
C THR A 358 6.21 -18.15 30.51
N LEU A 359 6.54 -19.43 30.39
CA LEU A 359 5.81 -20.52 31.01
C LEU A 359 6.69 -21.20 32.06
N VAL A 360 6.24 -21.17 33.30
CA VAL A 360 6.96 -21.68 34.48
C VAL A 360 6.22 -22.90 35.00
N ALA A 361 6.81 -24.09 34.87
CA ALA A 361 6.22 -25.31 35.40
C ALA A 361 6.25 -25.30 36.94
N ILE A 362 5.29 -25.96 37.60
CA ILE A 362 5.26 -26.24 39.05
C ILE A 362 5.70 -25.03 39.88
N SER A 363 4.92 -23.94 39.82
CA SER A 363 5.22 -22.70 40.51
C SER A 363 3.94 -21.99 40.95
N ASP A 364 4.08 -20.99 41.81
CA ASP A 364 3.01 -20.10 42.27
C ASP A 364 3.20 -18.66 41.76
N LEU A 365 2.12 -17.88 41.76
CA LEU A 365 2.11 -16.53 41.19
C LEU A 365 3.11 -15.58 41.87
N ASP A 366 3.22 -15.63 43.19
CA ASP A 366 4.07 -14.72 43.95
C ASP A 366 5.55 -14.99 43.66
N THR A 367 5.92 -16.27 43.57
CA THR A 367 7.28 -16.69 43.20
C THR A 367 7.64 -16.17 41.82
N VAL A 368 6.75 -16.32 40.83
CA VAL A 368 6.99 -15.82 39.47
C VAL A 368 7.11 -14.30 39.45
N LEU A 369 6.16 -13.58 40.04
CA LEU A 369 6.19 -12.12 40.07
C LEU A 369 7.47 -11.56 40.70
N ARG A 370 7.92 -12.13 41.83
CA ARG A 370 9.17 -11.70 42.48
C ARG A 370 10.40 -11.98 41.62
N ALA A 371 10.41 -13.08 40.87
CA ALA A 371 11.52 -13.39 39.97
C ALA A 371 11.60 -12.41 38.78
N PHE A 372 10.46 -11.87 38.33
CA PHE A 372 10.39 -10.75 37.39
C PHE A 372 10.73 -9.39 38.04
N GLY A 373 10.95 -9.32 39.35
CA GLY A 373 11.18 -8.07 40.09
C GLY A 373 9.90 -7.32 40.46
N ALA A 374 8.72 -7.87 40.17
CA ALA A 374 7.43 -7.28 40.52
C ALA A 374 7.06 -7.58 41.99
N ASP A 375 6.27 -6.69 42.60
CA ASP A 375 5.71 -6.89 43.95
C ASP A 375 4.29 -7.49 43.86
N PRO A 376 4.07 -8.74 44.30
CA PRO A 376 2.74 -9.37 44.29
C PRO A 376 1.68 -8.61 45.12
N ALA A 377 2.11 -7.79 46.08
CA ALA A 377 1.21 -6.99 46.91
C ALA A 377 0.68 -5.73 46.22
N LEU A 378 1.18 -5.39 45.02
CA LEU A 378 0.86 -4.14 44.31
C LEU A 378 0.27 -4.37 42.90
N PRO A 379 -0.87 -5.07 42.76
CA PRO A 379 -1.55 -5.20 41.48
C PRO A 379 -2.05 -3.84 40.98
N GLN A 380 -1.90 -3.59 39.68
CA GLN A 380 -2.35 -2.38 39.00
C GLN A 380 -3.25 -2.75 37.81
N LYS A 381 -4.07 -1.79 37.35
CA LYS A 381 -4.86 -1.97 36.14
C LYS A 381 -3.95 -1.99 34.91
N ILE A 382 -4.15 -2.95 34.01
CA ILE A 382 -3.37 -3.08 32.78
C ILE A 382 -3.41 -1.79 31.95
N ASP A 383 -4.58 -1.19 31.72
CA ASP A 383 -4.70 0.05 30.94
C ASP A 383 -3.79 1.18 31.45
N ALA A 384 -3.63 1.28 32.77
CA ALA A 384 -2.79 2.30 33.40
C ALA A 384 -1.29 1.97 33.33
N LEU A 385 -0.94 0.69 33.24
CA LEU A 385 0.42 0.22 33.02
C LEU A 385 0.82 0.40 31.55
N GLU A 386 -0.07 0.06 30.61
CA GLU A 386 0.12 0.27 29.18
C GLU A 386 0.35 1.75 28.85
N GLU A 387 -0.51 2.65 29.32
CA GLU A 387 -0.36 4.10 29.09
C GLU A 387 0.99 4.63 29.60
N ARG A 388 1.43 4.12 30.75
CA ARG A 388 2.71 4.49 31.36
C ARG A 388 3.89 3.93 30.56
N ALA A 389 3.82 2.67 30.13
CA ALA A 389 4.85 2.02 29.32
C ALA A 389 5.01 2.72 27.96
N MET A 390 3.90 3.09 27.31
CA MET A 390 3.91 3.88 26.07
C MET A 390 4.57 5.26 26.24
N SER A 391 4.55 5.80 27.45
CA SER A 391 5.19 7.08 27.80
C SER A 391 6.63 6.93 28.31
N GLY A 392 7.23 5.74 28.18
CA GLY A 392 8.61 5.45 28.59
C GLY A 392 8.78 5.13 30.08
N GLY A 393 7.70 4.71 30.76
CA GLY A 393 7.78 4.23 32.13
C GLY A 393 8.24 2.77 32.25
N ASP A 394 8.14 2.22 33.47
CA ASP A 394 8.57 0.86 33.78
C ASP A 394 7.80 -0.20 32.95
N PRO A 395 8.46 -1.30 32.54
CA PRO A 395 7.79 -2.45 31.94
C PRO A 395 6.85 -3.13 32.94
N TRP A 396 6.01 -4.03 32.46
CA TRP A 396 5.04 -4.72 33.32
C TRP A 396 4.77 -6.15 32.82
N VAL A 397 4.23 -6.97 33.72
CA VAL A 397 3.85 -8.36 33.44
C VAL A 397 2.46 -8.66 33.98
N THR A 398 1.69 -9.47 33.26
CA THR A 398 0.49 -10.12 33.79
C THR A 398 0.72 -11.61 33.94
N VAL A 399 0.12 -12.22 34.96
CA VAL A 399 0.29 -13.62 35.29
C VAL A 399 -1.06 -14.29 35.51
N VAL A 400 -1.19 -15.53 35.05
CA VAL A 400 -2.38 -16.35 35.32
C VAL A 400 -1.96 -17.75 35.78
N PRO A 401 -2.60 -18.30 36.83
CA PRO A 401 -2.36 -19.67 37.21
C PRO A 401 -3.01 -20.61 36.20
N LEU A 402 -2.22 -21.60 35.79
CA LEU A 402 -2.63 -22.80 35.08
C LEU A 402 -2.64 -23.98 36.08
N ASN A 403 -3.15 -25.14 35.67
CA ASN A 403 -3.32 -26.28 36.60
C ASN A 403 -2.04 -26.63 37.39
N ASN A 404 -0.88 -26.68 36.73
CA ASN A 404 0.43 -27.00 37.36
C ASN A 404 1.54 -26.06 36.86
N ALA A 405 1.21 -24.80 36.62
CA ALA A 405 2.15 -23.82 36.06
C ALA A 405 1.62 -22.39 36.24
N VAL A 406 2.50 -21.44 35.96
CA VAL A 406 2.14 -20.03 35.81
C VAL A 406 2.53 -19.60 34.40
N LEU A 407 1.59 -18.97 33.72
CA LEU A 407 1.82 -18.28 32.46
C LEU A 407 2.01 -16.79 32.76
N ALA A 408 3.17 -16.26 32.39
CA ALA A 408 3.50 -14.85 32.46
C ALA A 408 3.54 -14.27 31.04
N VAL A 409 2.93 -13.10 30.86
CA VAL A 409 2.94 -12.37 29.59
C VAL A 409 3.37 -10.93 29.84
N GLU A 410 4.39 -10.51 29.11
CA GLU A 410 4.81 -9.11 29.00
C GLU A 410 4.38 -8.59 27.63
N ASP A 411 3.51 -7.58 27.60
CA ASP A 411 3.20 -6.86 26.37
C ASP A 411 4.33 -5.89 26.05
N ASN A 412 4.96 -6.07 24.89
CA ASN A 412 6.14 -5.30 24.44
C ASN A 412 7.32 -5.27 25.45
N GLY A 413 7.36 -6.21 26.40
CA GLY A 413 8.45 -6.40 27.36
C GLY A 413 9.33 -7.61 27.01
N PHE A 414 10.48 -7.71 27.67
CA PHE A 414 11.52 -8.73 27.37
C PHE A 414 12.23 -9.28 28.61
N ARG A 415 11.76 -9.00 29.83
CA ARG A 415 12.44 -9.46 31.06
C ARG A 415 12.47 -10.99 31.14
N GLY A 416 11.39 -11.65 30.73
CA GLY A 416 11.27 -13.10 30.73
C GLY A 416 12.16 -13.81 29.70
N SER A 417 12.84 -13.08 28.81
CA SER A 417 13.85 -13.66 27.91
C SER A 417 15.28 -13.53 28.46
N GLN A 418 15.47 -12.75 29.53
CA GLN A 418 16.79 -12.49 30.11
C GLN A 418 17.28 -13.65 30.98
N MET A 419 18.59 -13.88 30.94
CA MET A 419 19.24 -15.00 31.62
C MET A 419 19.04 -14.98 33.15
N PRO A 420 19.22 -13.85 33.88
CA PRO A 420 19.04 -13.83 35.33
C PRO A 420 17.63 -14.25 35.79
N GLU A 421 16.61 -13.77 35.09
CA GLU A 421 15.20 -14.06 35.34
C GLU A 421 14.89 -15.53 35.06
N LEU A 422 15.38 -16.07 33.93
CA LEU A 422 15.22 -17.49 33.58
C LEU A 422 15.92 -18.43 34.57
N GLU A 423 17.12 -18.07 35.04
CA GLU A 423 17.84 -18.82 36.07
C GLU A 423 17.13 -18.75 37.43
N ALA A 424 16.53 -17.62 37.78
CA ALA A 424 15.75 -17.49 39.00
C ALA A 424 14.46 -18.33 38.94
N LEU A 425 13.70 -18.22 37.85
CA LEU A 425 12.42 -18.91 37.64
C LEU A 425 12.58 -20.43 37.55
N SER A 426 13.70 -20.92 37.01
CA SER A 426 13.91 -22.36 36.78
C SER A 426 14.45 -23.13 37.98
N ARG A 427 14.61 -22.51 39.16
CA ARG A 427 15.11 -23.21 40.35
C ARG A 427 14.12 -24.29 40.80
N GLY A 428 14.51 -25.56 40.67
CA GLY A 428 13.68 -26.71 41.03
C GLY A 428 12.53 -26.99 40.06
N THR A 429 12.56 -26.41 38.85
CA THR A 429 11.52 -26.62 37.84
C THR A 429 12.04 -26.35 36.41
N ARG A 430 11.14 -26.44 35.42
CA ARG A 430 11.38 -26.11 34.01
C ARG A 430 10.70 -24.81 33.63
N VAL A 431 11.40 -23.99 32.86
CA VAL A 431 10.91 -22.72 32.31
C VAL A 431 11.22 -22.66 30.83
N ALA A 432 10.25 -22.22 30.04
CA ALA A 432 10.47 -21.87 28.65
C ALA A 432 9.90 -20.48 28.39
N SER A 433 10.56 -19.73 27.52
CA SER A 433 10.20 -18.35 27.19
C SER A 433 10.38 -18.08 25.71
N LEU A 434 9.45 -17.33 25.13
CA LEU A 434 9.53 -16.85 23.77
C LEU A 434 9.30 -15.35 23.74
N PHE A 435 10.29 -14.62 23.24
CA PHE A 435 10.22 -13.19 22.97
C PHE A 435 10.14 -12.92 21.47
N TRP A 436 9.37 -11.90 21.07
CA TRP A 436 9.40 -11.30 19.74
C TRP A 436 9.09 -9.81 19.78
N ASN A 437 9.50 -9.07 18.75
CA ASN A 437 9.20 -7.64 18.63
C ASN A 437 8.94 -7.17 17.20
N VAL A 438 8.54 -5.90 17.08
CA VAL A 438 8.26 -5.20 15.81
C VAL A 438 9.45 -5.13 14.84
N ASN A 439 10.68 -5.32 15.35
CA ASN A 439 11.88 -5.34 14.52
C ASN A 439 12.17 -6.74 13.95
N GLY A 440 11.30 -7.73 14.22
CA GLY A 440 11.45 -9.11 13.75
C GLY A 440 12.47 -9.92 14.54
N VAL A 441 12.98 -9.41 15.66
CA VAL A 441 13.88 -10.16 16.55
C VAL A 441 13.05 -11.17 17.32
N THR A 442 13.54 -12.40 17.45
CA THR A 442 12.91 -13.45 18.28
C THR A 442 13.94 -14.09 19.18
N GLN A 443 13.50 -14.59 20.34
CA GLN A 443 14.37 -15.38 21.22
C GLN A 443 13.57 -16.49 21.90
N LEU A 444 13.88 -17.73 21.56
CA LEU A 444 13.33 -18.92 22.20
C LEU A 444 14.35 -19.44 23.23
N SER A 445 13.95 -19.47 24.50
CA SER A 445 14.81 -19.78 25.63
C SER A 445 14.24 -20.92 26.46
N PHE A 446 15.13 -21.78 26.95
CA PHE A 446 14.80 -22.91 27.82
C PHE A 446 15.74 -22.92 29.03
N ALA A 447 15.17 -23.12 30.22
CA ALA A 447 15.91 -23.18 31.47
C ALA A 447 15.36 -24.26 32.41
N THR A 448 16.26 -24.93 33.14
CA THR A 448 15.89 -25.95 34.12
C THR A 448 16.91 -25.96 35.25
N GLU A 449 16.45 -26.23 36.47
CA GLU A 449 17.31 -26.37 37.66
C GLU A 449 18.26 -25.16 37.86
N GLY A 450 17.74 -23.96 37.63
CA GLY A 450 18.46 -22.71 37.78
C GLY A 450 19.53 -22.44 36.73
N ARG A 451 19.45 -23.09 35.57
CA ARG A 451 20.41 -22.93 34.46
C ARG A 451 19.67 -22.77 33.14
N VAL A 452 20.07 -21.79 32.34
CA VAL A 452 19.65 -21.71 30.93
C VAL A 452 20.38 -22.80 30.14
N ILE A 453 19.63 -23.69 29.50
CA ILE A 453 20.18 -24.75 28.65
C ILE A 453 20.37 -24.26 27.21
N ALA A 454 19.49 -23.37 26.74
CA ALA A 454 19.52 -22.82 25.40
C ALA A 454 18.78 -21.48 25.31
N ALA A 455 19.28 -20.61 24.44
CA ALA A 455 18.61 -19.38 23.99
C ALA A 455 19.08 -19.07 22.56
N PHE A 456 18.17 -18.95 21.60
CA PHE A 456 18.48 -18.77 20.18
C PHE A 456 17.33 -18.09 19.43
N GLU A 457 17.59 -17.50 18.25
CA GLU A 457 16.52 -16.93 17.42
C GLU A 457 15.77 -18.02 16.63
N LEU A 458 14.49 -17.81 16.35
CA LEU A 458 13.71 -18.74 15.54
C LEU A 458 14.23 -18.78 14.09
N GLY A 459 14.69 -19.96 13.66
CA GLY A 459 15.33 -20.19 12.36
C GLY A 459 16.84 -20.39 12.46
N GLU A 460 17.44 -20.17 13.63
CA GLU A 460 18.83 -20.57 13.87
C GLU A 460 18.93 -22.08 14.13
N PRO A 461 19.93 -22.78 13.54
CA PRO A 461 20.13 -24.20 13.80
C PRO A 461 20.45 -24.49 15.27
N GLN A 462 19.62 -25.32 15.92
CA GLN A 462 19.86 -25.78 17.29
C GLN A 462 20.38 -27.22 17.32
N HIS A 463 21.47 -27.43 18.06
CA HIS A 463 22.23 -28.67 18.13
C HIS A 463 22.17 -29.35 19.50
N ASP A 464 21.54 -28.75 20.52
CA ASP A 464 21.39 -29.39 21.83
C ASP A 464 20.51 -30.65 21.72
N PRO A 465 21.05 -31.86 21.96
CA PRO A 465 20.29 -33.10 21.85
C PRO A 465 19.09 -33.17 22.79
N ALA A 466 19.12 -32.46 23.92
CA ALA A 466 18.01 -32.41 24.87
C ALA A 466 16.75 -31.74 24.28
N LEU A 467 16.93 -30.87 23.28
CA LEU A 467 15.84 -30.17 22.60
C LEU A 467 15.29 -30.93 21.38
N GLY A 468 15.92 -32.02 20.95
CA GLY A 468 15.46 -32.82 19.81
C GLY A 468 13.98 -33.22 19.88
N PRO A 469 13.50 -33.81 21.00
CA PRO A 469 12.08 -34.13 21.17
C PRO A 469 11.17 -32.89 21.22
N VAL A 470 11.65 -31.79 21.80
CA VAL A 470 10.90 -30.53 21.94
C VAL A 470 10.64 -29.90 20.57
N LEU A 471 11.67 -29.86 19.73
CA LEU A 471 11.62 -29.21 18.41
C LEU A 471 11.17 -30.16 17.28
N SER A 472 10.93 -31.43 17.58
CA SER A 472 10.60 -32.45 16.57
C SER A 472 9.36 -32.07 15.75
N GLY A 473 9.52 -32.02 14.42
CA GLY A 473 8.43 -31.68 13.50
C GLY A 473 8.04 -30.19 13.47
N LEU A 474 8.81 -29.31 14.14
CA LEU A 474 8.67 -27.86 14.01
C LEU A 474 9.67 -27.37 12.96
N ASP A 475 9.16 -26.94 11.80
CA ASP A 475 9.97 -26.35 10.74
C ASP A 475 10.09 -24.84 10.96
N PHE A 476 11.20 -24.39 11.52
CA PHE A 476 11.47 -22.96 11.70
C PHE A 476 12.05 -22.28 10.45
N ASP A 477 12.46 -23.03 9.42
CA ASP A 477 12.86 -22.44 8.14
C ASP A 477 11.63 -21.88 7.43
N ASP A 478 10.48 -22.56 7.53
CA ASP A 478 9.19 -21.99 7.14
C ASP A 478 8.77 -20.84 8.06
N TYR A 479 8.81 -19.62 7.52
CA TYR A 479 8.49 -18.39 8.22
C TYR A 479 7.04 -18.28 8.68
N ARG A 480 6.14 -19.08 8.10
CA ARG A 480 4.74 -19.09 8.50
C ARG A 480 4.61 -19.61 9.93
N HIS A 481 3.82 -18.88 10.72
CA HIS A 481 3.47 -19.26 12.09
C HIS A 481 4.66 -19.56 13.00
N ARG A 482 5.83 -18.94 12.76
CA ARG A 482 7.04 -19.13 13.58
C ARG A 482 6.79 -18.94 15.07
N ILE A 483 6.05 -17.90 15.43
CA ILE A 483 5.68 -17.63 16.84
C ILE A 483 4.88 -18.81 17.40
N ALA A 484 3.82 -19.25 16.70
CA ALA A 484 3.00 -20.37 17.13
C ALA A 484 3.82 -21.67 17.27
N LYS A 485 4.76 -21.95 16.35
CA LYS A 485 5.72 -23.07 16.46
C LYS A 485 6.60 -22.94 17.71
N GLY A 486 7.09 -21.74 18.02
CA GLY A 486 7.84 -21.48 19.25
C GLY A 486 7.01 -21.76 20.51
N LEU A 487 5.72 -21.41 20.52
CA LEU A 487 4.84 -21.68 21.65
C LEU A 487 4.54 -23.17 21.86
N VAL A 488 4.50 -23.96 20.77
CA VAL A 488 4.48 -25.44 20.88
C VAL A 488 5.73 -25.95 21.58
N ALA A 489 6.89 -25.35 21.30
CA ALA A 489 8.14 -25.73 21.95
C ALA A 489 8.11 -25.41 23.46
N LEU A 490 7.50 -24.28 23.87
CA LEU A 490 7.25 -23.96 25.28
C LEU A 490 6.40 -25.04 25.97
N GLU A 491 5.27 -25.43 25.35
CA GLU A 491 4.40 -26.48 25.86
C GLU A 491 5.17 -27.80 26.02
N ARG A 492 5.88 -28.25 24.98
CA ARG A 492 6.58 -29.54 25.00
C ARG A 492 7.70 -29.57 26.03
N PHE A 493 8.43 -28.47 26.20
CA PHE A 493 9.51 -28.40 27.19
C PHE A 493 8.99 -28.41 28.62
N THR A 494 7.94 -27.64 28.90
CA THR A 494 7.38 -27.51 30.25
C THR A 494 6.40 -28.64 30.61
N GLY A 495 5.80 -29.26 29.60
CA GLY A 495 4.71 -30.25 29.72
C GLY A 495 3.35 -29.60 29.98
N VAL A 496 3.17 -28.31 29.70
CA VAL A 496 1.97 -27.55 30.05
C VAL A 496 1.42 -26.83 28.82
N ALA A 497 0.20 -27.20 28.43
CA ALA A 497 -0.56 -26.48 27.41
C ALA A 497 -1.20 -25.22 28.00
N PHE A 498 -1.39 -24.23 27.14
CA PHE A 498 -2.16 -23.02 27.42
C PHE A 498 -2.87 -22.58 26.14
N GLY A 499 -3.94 -21.81 26.27
CA GLY A 499 -4.70 -21.40 25.09
C GLY A 499 -5.30 -20.01 25.19
N LYS A 500 -6.05 -19.66 24.14
CA LYS A 500 -6.77 -18.39 24.00
C LYS A 500 -7.63 -18.05 25.22
N SER A 501 -8.23 -19.06 25.87
CA SER A 501 -9.03 -18.87 27.09
C SER A 501 -8.20 -18.42 28.29
N ASP A 502 -6.96 -18.88 28.44
CA ASP A 502 -6.08 -18.46 29.53
C ASP A 502 -5.61 -17.02 29.33
N PHE A 503 -5.31 -16.65 28.08
CA PHE A 503 -5.01 -15.27 27.72
C PHE A 503 -6.23 -14.36 27.92
N ALA A 504 -7.43 -14.79 27.52
CA ALA A 504 -8.66 -14.03 27.75
C ALA A 504 -8.97 -13.83 29.25
N ARG A 505 -8.61 -14.80 30.10
CA ARG A 505 -8.71 -14.63 31.57
C ARG A 505 -7.84 -13.50 32.09
N MET A 506 -6.63 -13.31 31.55
CA MET A 506 -5.75 -12.17 31.90
C MET A 506 -6.40 -10.82 31.53
N GLY A 507 -6.96 -10.72 30.34
CA GLY A 507 -7.69 -9.52 29.91
C GLY A 507 -8.93 -9.25 30.78
N ALA A 508 -9.65 -10.31 31.17
CA ALA A 508 -10.85 -10.19 32.01
C ALA A 508 -10.54 -9.80 33.47
N THR A 509 -9.40 -10.22 34.03
CA THR A 509 -8.96 -9.72 35.34
C THR A 509 -8.51 -8.27 35.25
N GLY A 510 -7.89 -7.87 34.13
CA GLY A 510 -7.42 -6.51 33.90
C GLY A 510 -6.31 -6.09 34.85
N VAL A 511 -5.59 -7.06 35.42
CA VAL A 511 -4.55 -6.85 36.45
C VAL A 511 -3.16 -7.19 35.88
N GLY A 512 -2.22 -6.28 36.10
CA GLY A 512 -0.81 -6.45 35.82
C GLY A 512 0.05 -5.91 36.96
N PHE A 513 1.35 -6.12 36.86
CA PHE A 513 2.33 -5.75 37.88
C PHE A 513 3.51 -5.03 37.22
N ALA A 514 3.84 -3.85 37.73
CA ALA A 514 5.01 -3.11 37.25
C ALA A 514 6.30 -3.82 37.64
N ILE A 515 7.27 -3.80 36.74
CA ILE A 515 8.62 -4.33 36.93
C ILE A 515 9.56 -3.13 37.05
N PRO A 516 10.00 -2.78 38.26
CA PRO A 516 10.92 -1.66 38.46
C PRO A 516 12.22 -1.87 37.68
N SER A 517 12.69 -0.78 37.07
CA SER A 517 13.92 -0.74 36.28
C SER A 517 15.17 -1.22 37.03
#